data_AF-A0A2M8X9C7-F1
#
_entry.id   AF-A0A2M8X9C7-F1
#
_cell.length_a   1.000
_cell.length_b   1.000
_cell.length_c   1.000
_cell.angle_alpha   90.00
_cell.angle_beta   90.00
_cell.angle_gamma   90.00
#
_symmetry.space_group_name_H-M   'P 1'
#
loop_
_entity.id
_entity.type
_entity.pdbx_description
1 polymer ?
#
loop_
_entity_poly.entity_id
_entity_poly.type
_entity_poly.pdbx_seq_one_letter_code
_entity_poly.pdbx_strand_id
1 'polypeptide(L)'
;MSSLPLTSSSIASREANDPLMRILRMLVGFFYLPHVLSKIVGFAGTAVFFGKAGFQPPEVFVVLSGAMELAVGVALLLGVFTKYAALLSVGLMVVAAGAIMIVNGVGWYWNKSGVEYLVFWAVASLVVFANEWRKEPGLLGWVPGRS
;
A
#
# COMPACT_ATOMS: atom_id res chain seq x y z
N MET A 1 -33.42 -26.38 -10.80
CA MET A 1 -32.95 -25.29 -9.92
C MET A 1 -32.67 -24.07 -10.80
N SER A 2 -33.57 -23.09 -10.85
CA SER A 2 -33.43 -21.88 -11.67
C SER A 2 -32.49 -20.91 -10.96
N SER A 3 -31.30 -20.66 -11.51
CA SER A 3 -30.43 -19.58 -11.03
C SER A 3 -31.04 -18.25 -11.46
N LEU A 4 -31.76 -17.61 -10.54
CA LEU A 4 -32.32 -16.27 -10.77
C LEU A 4 -31.23 -15.32 -11.28
N PRO A 5 -31.49 -14.53 -12.33
CA PRO A 5 -30.54 -13.54 -12.82
C PRO A 5 -30.24 -12.52 -11.72
N LEU A 6 -28.96 -12.31 -11.42
CA LEU A 6 -28.51 -11.31 -10.46
C LEU A 6 -28.94 -9.92 -10.95
N THR A 7 -29.79 -9.24 -10.20
CA THR A 7 -30.17 -7.86 -10.48
C THR A 7 -28.99 -6.92 -10.19
N SER A 8 -28.89 -5.81 -10.93
CA SER A 8 -27.81 -4.81 -10.78
C SER A 8 -27.65 -4.31 -9.32
N SER A 9 -28.76 -4.22 -8.58
CA SER A 9 -28.78 -3.87 -7.15
C SER A 9 -28.15 -4.93 -6.24
N SER A 10 -28.27 -6.21 -6.59
CA SER A 10 -27.64 -7.33 -5.86
C SER A 10 -26.13 -7.45 -6.12
N ILE A 11 -25.67 -7.01 -7.29
CA ILE A 11 -24.24 -6.93 -7.61
C ILE A 11 -23.61 -5.74 -6.88
N ALA A 12 -24.27 -4.57 -6.95
CA ALA A 12 -23.80 -3.37 -6.26
C ALA A 12 -23.69 -3.55 -4.73
N SER A 13 -24.65 -4.25 -4.10
CA SER A 13 -24.61 -4.54 -2.66
C SER A 13 -23.50 -5.54 -2.29
N ARG A 14 -23.17 -6.49 -3.17
CA ARG A 14 -22.03 -7.41 -3.00
C ARG A 14 -20.69 -6.71 -3.14
N GLU A 15 -20.54 -5.79 -4.09
CA GLU A 15 -19.32 -4.99 -4.24
C GLU A 15 -19.10 -4.02 -3.06
N ALA A 16 -20.18 -3.46 -2.51
CA ALA A 16 -20.11 -2.61 -1.32
C ALA A 16 -19.72 -3.39 -0.04
N ASN A 17 -20.08 -4.67 0.03
CA ASN A 17 -19.83 -5.56 1.17
C ASN A 17 -18.94 -6.75 0.79
N ASP A 18 -17.79 -6.49 0.19
CA ASP A 18 -16.79 -7.54 -0.03
C ASP A 18 -15.89 -7.71 1.23
N PRO A 19 -16.11 -8.76 2.06
CA PRO A 19 -15.30 -8.98 3.26
C PRO A 19 -13.85 -9.34 2.91
N LEU A 20 -13.59 -9.96 1.76
CA LEU A 20 -12.26 -10.38 1.35
C LEU A 20 -11.40 -9.17 1.00
N MET A 21 -11.97 -8.18 0.30
CA MET A 21 -11.28 -6.91 0.04
C MET A 21 -10.98 -6.13 1.32
N ARG A 22 -11.87 -6.18 2.31
CA ARG A 22 -11.62 -5.58 3.62
C ARG A 22 -10.46 -6.27 4.34
N ILE A 23 -10.40 -7.60 4.30
CA ILE A 23 -9.30 -8.38 4.87
C ILE A 23 -7.99 -8.05 4.16
N LEU A 24 -7.96 -8.05 2.82
CA LEU A 24 -6.76 -7.70 2.06
C LEU A 24 -6.25 -6.31 2.43
N ARG A 25 -7.14 -5.31 2.47
CA ARG A 25 -6.82 -3.94 2.89
C ARG A 25 -6.22 -3.91 4.31
N MET A 26 -6.84 -4.61 5.27
CA MET A 26 -6.35 -4.67 6.64
C MET A 26 -4.99 -5.37 6.73
N LEU A 27 -4.75 -6.44 5.95
CA LEU A 27 -3.46 -7.10 5.87
C LEU A 27 -2.39 -6.13 5.34
N VAL A 28 -2.64 -5.48 4.20
CA VAL A 28 -1.70 -4.49 3.64
C VAL A 28 -1.37 -3.40 4.68
N GLY A 29 -2.37 -2.87 5.39
CA GLY A 29 -2.16 -1.88 6.44
C GLY A 29 -1.39 -2.42 7.66
N PHE A 30 -1.70 -3.64 8.10
CA PHE A 30 -1.07 -4.29 9.26
C PHE A 30 0.43 -4.53 9.04
N PHE A 31 0.84 -4.90 7.83
CA PHE A 31 2.25 -5.17 7.53
C PHE A 31 3.15 -3.94 7.60
N TYR A 32 2.61 -2.71 7.64
CA TYR A 32 3.39 -1.50 7.91
C TYR A 32 3.86 -1.38 9.37
N LEU A 33 3.16 -2.00 10.34
CA LEU A 33 3.49 -1.91 11.76
C LEU A 33 4.92 -2.37 12.09
N PRO A 34 5.39 -3.56 11.66
CA PRO A 34 6.78 -3.97 11.90
C PRO A 34 7.79 -3.04 11.21
N HIS A 35 7.46 -2.47 10.05
CA HIS A 35 8.34 -1.53 9.36
C HIS A 35 8.51 -0.21 10.13
N VAL A 36 7.42 0.37 10.64
CA VAL A 36 7.48 1.55 11.51
C VAL A 36 8.26 1.24 12.79
N LEU A 37 7.96 0.11 13.45
CA LEU A 37 8.63 -0.29 14.68
C LEU A 37 10.15 -0.44 14.48
N SER A 38 10.57 -1.07 13.38
CA SER A 38 11.99 -1.22 13.05
C SER A 38 12.71 0.11 12.87
N LYS A 39 12.04 1.16 12.40
CA LYS A 39 12.64 2.51 12.25
C LYS A 39 12.78 3.22 13.59
N ILE A 40 11.87 2.97 14.53
CA ILE A 40 11.93 3.54 15.88
C ILE A 40 13.06 2.87 16.68
N VAL A 41 13.11 1.54 16.68
CA VAL A 41 14.09 0.78 17.47
C VAL A 41 15.47 0.76 16.80
N GLY A 42 15.52 0.71 15.46
CA GLY A 42 16.73 0.56 14.65
C GLY A 42 17.15 1.82 13.90
N PHE A 43 16.78 3.00 14.39
CA PHE A 43 16.92 4.28 13.67
C PHE A 43 18.29 4.49 13.01
N ALA A 44 19.38 4.30 13.77
CA ALA A 44 20.74 4.49 13.27
C ALA A 44 21.08 3.55 12.11
N GLY A 45 20.64 2.28 12.17
CA GLY A 45 20.83 1.32 11.09
C GLY A 45 20.05 1.70 9.83
N THR A 46 18.81 2.17 10.00
CA THR A 46 18.00 2.67 8.88
C THR A 46 18.62 3.92 8.25
N ALA A 47 19.16 4.84 9.05
CA ALA A 47 19.83 6.04 8.55
C ALA A 47 21.05 5.68 7.69
N VAL A 48 21.86 4.70 8.11
CA VAL A 48 22.98 4.18 7.31
C VAL A 48 22.48 3.58 5.99
N PHE A 49 21.41 2.78 6.00
CA PHE A 49 20.82 2.23 4.78
C PHE A 49 20.32 3.34 3.83
N PHE A 50 19.64 4.36 4.37
CA PHE A 50 19.12 5.48 3.59
C PHE A 50 20.24 6.33 2.98
N GLY A 51 21.33 6.55 3.73
CA GLY A 51 22.51 7.21 3.21
C GLY A 51 23.13 6.46 2.03
N LYS A 52 23.23 5.13 2.12
CA LYS A 52 23.69 4.27 1.01
C LYS A 52 22.75 4.30 -0.20
N ALA A 53 21.45 4.42 0.04
CA ALA A 53 20.45 4.55 -1.01
C ALA A 53 20.42 5.94 -1.67
N GLY A 54 21.23 6.90 -1.20
CA GLY A 54 21.35 8.24 -1.76
C GLY A 54 20.42 9.29 -1.16
N PHE A 55 19.69 8.96 -0.09
CA PHE A 55 18.84 9.93 0.61
C PHE A 55 19.67 10.85 1.50
N GLN A 56 19.61 12.16 1.24
CA GLN A 56 20.38 13.19 1.96
C GLN A 56 19.45 14.35 2.37
N PRO A 57 19.38 14.72 3.66
CA PRO A 57 20.01 14.07 4.82
C PRO A 57 19.25 12.78 5.26
N PRO A 58 19.96 11.68 5.55
CA PRO A 58 19.33 10.37 5.73
C PRO A 58 18.35 10.29 6.91
N GLU A 59 18.64 10.95 8.02
CA GLU A 59 17.81 10.94 9.24
C GLU A 59 16.42 11.53 8.97
N VAL A 60 16.35 12.59 8.17
CA VAL A 60 15.08 13.22 7.79
C VAL A 60 14.23 12.26 6.98
N PHE A 61 14.84 11.52 6.05
CA PHE A 61 14.12 10.52 5.28
C PHE A 61 13.69 9.31 6.12
N VAL A 62 14.45 8.91 7.16
CA VAL A 62 14.01 7.86 8.10
C VAL A 62 12.73 8.30 8.82
N VAL A 63 12.70 9.53 9.34
CA VAL A 63 11.50 10.08 10.00
C VAL A 63 10.34 10.21 9.02
N LEU A 64 10.59 10.74 7.82
CA LEU A 64 9.58 10.92 6.78
C LEU A 64 8.98 9.56 6.36
N SER A 65 9.82 8.57 6.07
CA SER A 65 9.36 7.23 5.70
C SER A 65 8.56 6.58 6.83
N GLY A 66 9.02 6.68 8.08
CA GLY A 66 8.28 6.17 9.23
C GLY A 66 6.92 6.85 9.41
N ALA A 67 6.85 8.17 9.23
CA ALA A 67 5.59 8.92 9.32
C ALA A 67 4.61 8.54 8.19
N MET A 68 5.11 8.41 6.96
CA MET A 68 4.29 8.00 5.80
C MET A 68 3.79 6.56 5.95
N GLU A 69 4.67 5.63 6.34
CA GLU A 69 4.32 4.23 6.59
C GLU A 69 3.27 4.10 7.70
N LEU A 70 3.40 4.86 8.79
CA LEU A 70 2.42 4.88 9.86
C LEU A 70 1.08 5.45 9.39
N ALA A 71 1.10 6.58 8.69
CA ALA A 71 -0.11 7.21 8.18
C ALA A 71 -0.85 6.29 7.20
N VAL A 72 -0.13 5.67 6.26
CA VAL A 72 -0.69 4.69 5.30
C VAL A 72 -1.22 3.46 6.03
N GLY A 73 -0.44 2.88 6.94
CA GLY A 73 -0.84 1.71 7.71
C GLY A 73 -2.12 1.95 8.50
N VAL A 74 -2.21 3.07 9.23
CA VAL A 74 -3.40 3.44 10.01
C VAL A 74 -4.59 3.73 9.09
N ALA A 75 -4.40 4.50 8.01
CA ALA A 75 -5.47 4.80 7.06
C ALA A 75 -6.04 3.51 6.43
N LEU A 76 -5.17 2.59 6.03
CA LEU A 76 -5.56 1.30 5.47
C LEU A 76 -6.17 0.36 6.51
N LEU A 77 -5.79 0.41 7.78
CA LEU A 77 -6.44 -0.39 8.84
C LEU A 77 -7.84 0.13 9.15
N LEU A 78 -7.99 1.44 9.34
CA LEU A 78 -9.27 2.08 9.71
C LEU A 78 -10.23 2.23 8.53
N GLY A 79 -9.72 2.26 7.30
CA GLY A 79 -10.54 2.33 6.07
C GLY A 79 -10.84 3.75 5.66
N VAL A 80 -10.03 4.69 6.16
CA VAL A 80 -10.17 6.12 5.94
C VAL A 80 -9.28 6.50 4.76
N PHE A 81 -9.84 7.23 3.79
CA PHE A 81 -9.12 7.62 2.57
C PHE A 81 -8.42 6.44 1.84
N THR A 82 -9.03 5.24 1.90
CA THR A 82 -8.44 3.97 1.44
C THR A 82 -7.88 4.06 0.02
N LYS A 83 -8.60 4.69 -0.91
CA LYS A 83 -8.16 4.92 -2.30
C LYS A 83 -6.78 5.61 -2.35
N TYR A 84 -6.64 6.72 -1.64
CA TYR A 84 -5.39 7.49 -1.62
C TYR A 84 -4.29 6.78 -0.84
N ALA A 85 -4.62 6.17 0.30
CA ALA A 85 -3.67 5.43 1.11
C ALA A 85 -3.10 4.21 0.36
N ALA A 86 -3.94 3.50 -0.41
CA ALA A 86 -3.53 2.38 -1.23
C ALA A 86 -2.61 2.83 -2.38
N LEU A 87 -2.91 3.96 -3.03
CA LEU A 87 -2.04 4.52 -4.06
C LEU A 87 -0.69 4.98 -3.49
N LEU A 88 -0.71 5.61 -2.31
CA LEU A 88 0.50 6.01 -1.60
C LEU A 88 1.34 4.79 -1.19
N SER A 89 0.68 3.70 -0.77
CA SER A 89 1.32 2.41 -0.49
C SER A 89 2.07 1.87 -1.71
N VAL A 90 1.47 1.93 -2.90
CA VAL A 90 2.15 1.56 -4.15
C VAL A 90 3.42 2.40 -4.36
N GLY A 91 3.32 3.72 -4.19
CA GLY A 91 4.46 4.63 -4.30
C GLY A 91 5.58 4.30 -3.31
N LEU A 92 5.25 4.04 -2.04
CA LEU A 92 6.21 3.63 -1.02
C LEU A 92 6.93 2.33 -1.40
N MET A 93 6.22 1.34 -1.92
CA MET A 93 6.82 0.08 -2.36
C MET A 93 7.78 0.27 -3.54
N VAL A 94 7.44 1.16 -4.50
CA VAL A 94 8.32 1.50 -5.62
C VAL A 94 9.60 2.18 -5.14
N VAL A 95 9.48 3.16 -4.24
CA VAL A 95 10.66 3.85 -3.66
C VAL A 95 11.52 2.87 -2.86
N ALA A 96 10.91 2.01 -2.06
CA ALA A 96 11.62 0.99 -1.30
C ALA A 96 12.35 0.00 -2.24
N ALA A 97 11.71 -0.42 -3.33
CA ALA A 97 12.32 -1.33 -4.30
C ALA A 97 13.51 -0.67 -4.99
N GLY A 98 13.37 0.61 -5.38
CA GLY A 98 14.46 1.42 -5.92
C GLY A 98 15.64 1.51 -4.94
N ALA A 99 15.37 1.83 -3.67
CA ALA A 99 16.41 1.91 -2.64
C ALA A 99 17.15 0.58 -2.46
N ILE A 100 16.44 -0.55 -2.43
CA ILE A 100 17.05 -1.88 -2.36
C ILE A 100 17.93 -2.15 -3.57
N MET A 101 17.44 -1.85 -4.78
CA MET A 101 18.22 -2.07 -6.00
C MET A 101 19.48 -1.20 -6.09
N ILE A 102 19.43 0.02 -5.54
CA ILE A 102 20.60 0.91 -5.45
C ILE A 102 21.64 0.36 -4.47
N VAL A 103 21.21 -0.12 -3.30
CA VAL A 103 22.13 -0.54 -2.23
C VAL A 103 22.69 -1.96 -2.46
N ASN A 104 21.84 -2.89 -2.92
CA ASN A 104 22.17 -4.32 -3.01
C ASN A 104 22.37 -4.80 -4.46
N GLY A 105 22.11 -3.94 -5.46
CA GLY A 105 22.07 -4.33 -6.87
C GLY A 105 20.71 -4.90 -7.29
N VAL A 106 20.54 -5.11 -8.59
CA VAL A 106 19.30 -5.66 -9.16
C VAL A 106 19.17 -7.14 -8.81
N GLY A 107 18.15 -7.47 -8.02
CA GLY A 107 17.87 -8.83 -7.60
C GLY A 107 16.37 -9.07 -7.37
N TRP A 108 15.89 -10.25 -7.73
CA TRP A 108 14.48 -10.62 -7.56
C TRP A 108 14.22 -11.24 -6.19
N TYR A 109 14.90 -12.35 -5.88
CA TYR A 109 14.59 -13.21 -4.74
C TYR A 109 14.75 -12.50 -3.38
N TRP A 110 13.72 -12.59 -2.55
CA TRP A 110 13.72 -11.99 -1.22
C TRP A 110 14.85 -12.50 -0.32
N ASN A 111 15.21 -13.78 -0.44
CA ASN A 111 16.28 -14.41 0.35
C ASN A 111 17.70 -13.95 -0.02
N LYS A 112 17.83 -13.22 -1.14
CA LYS A 112 19.06 -12.58 -1.61
C LYS A 112 18.94 -11.05 -1.60
N SER A 113 18.10 -10.51 -0.72
CA SER A 113 17.84 -9.06 -0.60
C SER A 113 17.24 -8.42 -1.86
N GLY A 114 16.43 -9.19 -2.61
CA GLY A 114 15.73 -8.73 -3.80
C GLY A 114 14.35 -8.10 -3.53
N VAL A 115 13.68 -7.68 -4.60
CA VAL A 115 12.45 -6.86 -4.55
C VAL A 115 11.13 -7.65 -4.58
N GLU A 116 11.18 -8.99 -4.63
CA GLU A 116 10.00 -9.86 -4.80
C GLU A 116 8.82 -9.52 -3.85
N TYR A 117 9.09 -9.39 -2.55
CA TYR A 117 8.03 -9.04 -1.59
C TYR A 117 7.50 -7.62 -1.79
N LEU A 118 8.36 -6.65 -2.14
CA LEU A 118 7.92 -5.28 -2.39
C LEU A 118 6.99 -5.21 -3.60
N VAL A 119 7.30 -5.98 -4.66
CA VAL A 119 6.44 -6.10 -5.84
C VAL A 119 5.11 -6.75 -5.47
N PHE A 120 5.13 -7.83 -4.68
CA PHE A 120 3.90 -8.45 -4.19
C PHE A 120 3.02 -7.47 -3.41
N TRP A 121 3.60 -6.72 -2.46
CA TRP A 121 2.87 -5.72 -1.67
C TRP A 121 2.38 -4.54 -2.50
N ALA A 122 3.15 -4.12 -3.52
CA ALA A 122 2.72 -3.10 -4.48
C ALA A 122 1.49 -3.57 -5.26
N VAL A 123 1.49 -4.80 -5.77
CA VAL A 123 0.36 -5.37 -6.50
C VAL A 123 -0.86 -5.53 -5.59
N ALA A 124 -0.69 -6.03 -4.36
CA ALA A 124 -1.77 -6.11 -3.38
C ALA A 124 -2.39 -4.72 -3.08
N SER A 125 -1.54 -3.71 -2.91
CA SER A 125 -1.97 -2.32 -2.73
C SER A 125 -2.71 -1.78 -3.95
N LEU A 126 -2.24 -2.12 -5.16
CA LEU A 126 -2.88 -1.72 -6.41
C LEU A 126 -4.26 -2.38 -6.58
N VAL A 127 -4.43 -3.63 -6.15
CA VAL A 127 -5.73 -4.31 -6.13
C VAL A 127 -6.70 -3.59 -5.20
N VAL A 128 -6.25 -3.22 -3.99
CA VAL A 128 -7.05 -2.42 -3.05
C VAL A 128 -7.43 -1.07 -3.67
N PHE A 129 -6.47 -0.37 -4.29
CA PHE A 129 -6.73 0.88 -4.99
C PHE A 129 -7.77 0.72 -6.11
N ALA A 130 -7.58 -0.26 -6.99
CA ALA A 130 -8.49 -0.53 -8.11
C ALA A 130 -9.90 -0.88 -7.63
N ASN A 131 -10.00 -1.60 -6.51
CA ASN A 131 -11.29 -1.88 -5.88
C ASN A 131 -12.02 -0.60 -5.44
N GLU A 132 -11.32 0.29 -4.74
CA GLU A 132 -11.91 1.55 -4.29
C GLU A 132 -12.20 2.52 -5.45
N TRP A 133 -11.37 2.51 -6.49
CA TRP A 133 -11.60 3.29 -7.71
C TRP A 133 -12.87 2.85 -8.45
N ARG A 134 -13.20 1.55 -8.47
CA ARG A 134 -14.44 1.05 -9.08
C ARG A 134 -15.69 1.50 -8.32
N LYS A 135 -15.61 1.57 -6.99
CA LYS A 135 -16.72 2.05 -6.15
C LYS A 135 -16.96 3.54 -6.32
N GLU A 136 -15.88 4.33 -6.32
CA GLU A 136 -15.92 5.79 -6.40
C GLU A 136 -14.90 6.30 -7.42
N PRO A 137 -15.22 6.22 -8.73
CA PRO A 137 -14.31 6.64 -9.78
C PRO A 137 -14.12 8.16 -9.79
N GLY A 138 -12.92 8.59 -10.18
CA GLY A 138 -12.52 9.99 -10.19
C GLY A 138 -11.75 10.39 -8.94
N LEU A 139 -11.02 11.51 -9.04
CA LEU A 139 -10.18 12.00 -7.95
C LEU A 139 -11.04 12.33 -6.73
N LEU A 140 -11.99 13.26 -6.86
CA LEU A 140 -12.92 13.63 -5.78
C LEU A 140 -14.18 12.74 -5.68
N GLY A 141 -14.24 11.62 -6.40
CA GLY A 141 -15.44 10.77 -6.46
C GLY A 141 -16.59 11.37 -7.29
N TRP A 142 -16.30 12.37 -8.13
CA TRP A 142 -17.28 12.98 -9.02
C TRP A 142 -17.43 12.15 -10.31
N VAL A 143 -18.67 11.73 -10.60
CA VAL A 143 -19.05 11.06 -11.84
C VAL A 143 -20.01 11.97 -12.60
N PRO A 144 -19.65 12.49 -13.80
CA PRO A 144 -20.60 13.23 -14.61
C PRO A 144 -21.80 12.35 -14.98
N GLY A 145 -23.02 12.77 -14.64
CA GLY A 145 -24.27 12.14 -15.09
C GLY A 145 -24.98 11.18 -14.12
N ARG A 146 -24.56 11.07 -12.85
CA ARG A 146 -25.41 10.49 -11.77
C ARG A 146 -26.08 11.63 -10.99
N SER A 147 -27.33 11.94 -11.32
CA SER A 147 -28.28 12.75 -10.52
C SER A 147 -29.56 11.97 -10.31
#